data_AF-A0A537DFU2-F1
#
_entry.id   AF-A0A537DFU2-F1
#
_cell.length_a   1.000
_cell.length_b   1.000
_cell.length_c   1.000
_cell.angle_alpha   90.00
_cell.angle_beta   90.00
_cell.angle_gamma   90.00
#
_symmetry.space_group_name_H-M   'P 1'
#
loop_
_entity.id
_entity.type
_entity.pdbx_description
1 polymer ?
#
loop_
_entity_poly.entity_id
_entity_poly.type
_entity_poly.pdbx_seq_one_letter_code
_entity_poly.pdbx_strand_id
1 'polypeptide(L)' 'MSEVVIKSTENGPNLIIVNGKVVQAWCRCGGSTLMPFCDGTHKKNRFLAKTHEVKVPLMKPLEDRDG' A
#
# COMPACT_ATOMS: atom_id res chain seq x y z
N MET A 1 13.73 -14.41 4.08
CA MET A 1 13.29 -13.05 3.65
C MET A 1 11.81 -12.90 3.95
N SER A 2 11.38 -11.69 4.30
CA SER A 2 9.95 -11.39 4.43
C SER A 2 9.32 -11.20 3.06
N GLU A 3 8.16 -11.83 2.82
CA GLU A 3 7.32 -11.52 1.67
C GLU A 3 6.53 -10.25 1.98
N VAL A 4 6.63 -9.24 1.12
CA VAL A 4 5.89 -7.99 1.24
C VAL A 4 4.98 -7.84 0.02
N VAL A 5 3.69 -7.68 0.27
CA VAL A 5 2.68 -7.44 -0.75
C VAL A 5 1.95 -6.14 -0.42
N ILE A 6 1.81 -5.27 -1.41
CA ILE A 6 0.95 -4.08 -1.31
C ILE A 6 -0.30 -4.36 -2.13
N LYS A 7 -1.45 -4.42 -1.47
CA LYS A 7 -2.75 -4.68 -2.09
C LYS A 7 -3.67 -3.47 -1.95
N SER A 8 -4.03 -2.85 -3.06
CA SER A 8 -5.06 -1.82 -3.09
C SER A 8 -6.47 -2.44 -2.98
N THR A 9 -7.29 -1.94 -2.06
CA THR A 9 -8.73 -2.28 -2.04
C THR A 9 -9.51 -1.39 -3.00
N GLU A 10 -10.64 -1.88 -3.50
CA GLU A 10 -11.56 -1.08 -4.31
C GLU A 10 -11.95 0.19 -3.53
N ASN A 11 -11.80 1.36 -4.16
CA ASN A 11 -12.17 2.67 -3.61
C ASN A 11 -11.56 3.00 -2.23
N GLY A 12 -10.50 2.30 -1.83
CA GLY A 12 -9.97 2.35 -0.48
C GLY A 12 -8.45 2.34 -0.40
N PRO A 13 -7.89 1.98 0.76
CA PRO A 13 -6.45 2.08 1.02
C PRO A 13 -5.60 1.06 0.27
N ASN A 14 -4.30 1.25 0.39
CA ASN A 14 -3.32 0.20 0.15
C ASN A 14 -3.10 -0.57 1.46
N LEU A 15 -3.34 -1.88 1.45
CA LEU A 15 -3.02 -2.79 2.54
C LEU A 15 -1.59 -3.28 2.38
N ILE A 16 -0.80 -3.14 3.44
CA ILE A 16 0.59 -3.59 3.50
C ILE A 16 0.56 -4.92 4.22
N ILE A 17 0.94 -5.96 3.49
CA ILE A 17 0.87 -7.34 3.93
C ILE A 17 2.30 -7.85 4.06
N VAL A 18 2.67 -8.27 5.26
CA VAL A 18 3.99 -8.86 5.55
C VAL A 18 3.75 -10.30 5.98
N ASN A 19 4.33 -11.25 5.24
CA ASN A 19 4.19 -12.69 5.49
C ASN A 19 2.71 -13.11 5.67
N GLY A 20 1.86 -12.64 4.75
CA GLY A 20 0.41 -12.94 4.74
C GLY A 20 -0.44 -12.17 5.76
N LYS A 21 0.15 -11.35 6.64
CA LYS A 21 -0.58 -10.57 7.65
C LYS A 21 -0.67 -9.11 7.24
N VAL A 22 -1.88 -8.54 7.27
CA VAL A 22 -2.07 -7.09 7.13
C VAL A 22 -1.46 -6.42 8.36
N VAL A 23 -0.46 -5.57 8.15
CA VAL A 23 0.22 -4.83 9.23
C VAL A 23 -0.09 -3.35 9.21
N GLN A 24 -0.50 -2.80 8.06
CA GLN A 24 -0.85 -1.40 7.92
C GLN A 24 -1.82 -1.15 6.77
N ALA A 25 -2.60 -0.07 6.88
CA ALA A 25 -3.35 0.52 5.77
C ALA A 25 -2.80 1.92 5.46
N TRP A 26 -2.30 2.13 4.24
CA TRP A 26 -1.85 3.42 3.75
C TRP A 26 -2.93 4.11 2.92
N CYS A 27 -3.02 5.43 3.10
CA CYS A 27 -3.89 6.28 2.30
C CYS A 27 -3.35 6.35 0.87
N ARG A 28 -4.26 6.19 -0.10
CA ARG A 28 -4.00 6.54 -1.51
C ARG A 28 -5.01 7.54 -2.09
N CYS A 29 -6.00 7.95 -1.29
CA CYS A 29 -7.06 8.88 -1.73
C CYS A 29 -6.69 10.35 -1.58
N GLY A 30 -5.56 10.67 -0.92
CA GLY A 30 -5.09 12.03 -0.67
C GLY A 30 -5.85 12.81 0.41
N GLY A 31 -6.94 12.28 0.97
CA GLY A 31 -7.79 13.00 1.92
C GLY A 31 -7.56 12.70 3.41
N SER A 32 -6.63 11.80 3.76
CA SER A 32 -6.43 11.43 5.18
C SER A 32 -5.84 12.58 5.99
N THR A 33 -6.33 12.75 7.20
CA THR A 33 -5.75 13.65 8.21
C THR A 33 -4.57 13.02 8.96
N LEU A 34 -4.41 11.70 8.85
CA LEU A 34 -3.36 10.91 9.49
C LEU A 34 -2.34 10.37 8.48
N MET A 35 -2.03 11.15 7.43
CA MET A 35 -1.07 10.74 6.41
C MET A 35 0.25 10.24 7.03
N PRO A 36 0.82 9.11 6.55
CA PRO A 36 0.42 8.36 5.35
C PRO A 36 -0.67 7.31 5.58
N PHE A 37 -1.23 7.21 6.78
CA PHE A 37 -2.20 6.17 7.13
C PHE A 37 -3.59 6.48 6.61
N CYS A 38 -4.37 5.44 6.33
CA CYS A 38 -5.78 5.60 5.99
C CYS A 38 -6.62 5.79 7.28
N ASP A 39 -7.39 6.88 7.34
CA ASP A 39 -8.32 7.20 8.44
C ASP A 39 -9.80 7.00 8.05
N GLY A 40 -10.06 6.43 6.86
CA GLY A 40 -11.41 6.21 6.34
C GLY A 40 -11.98 7.37 5.50
N THR A 41 -11.26 8.49 5.36
CA THR A 41 -11.76 9.67 4.60
C THR A 41 -12.08 9.38 3.14
N HIS A 42 -11.47 8.33 2.53
CA HIS A 42 -11.78 7.88 1.17
C HIS A 42 -13.29 7.64 0.92
N LYS A 43 -14.04 7.21 1.95
CA LYS A 43 -15.49 7.02 1.85
C LYS A 43 -16.24 8.34 1.71
N LYS A 44 -15.86 9.34 2.52
CA LYS A 44 -16.48 10.68 2.52
C LYS A 44 -16.21 11.41 1.21
N ASN A 45 -15.00 11.30 0.69
CA ASN A 45 -14.59 11.97 -0.55
C ASN A 45 -14.96 11.18 -1.81
N ARG A 46 -15.67 10.04 -1.67
CA ARG A 46 -16.12 9.19 -2.77
C ARG A 46 -14.98 8.82 -3.74
N PHE A 47 -13.83 8.49 -3.18
CA PHE A 47 -12.67 8.09 -3.96
C PHE A 47 -13.00 6.87 -4.83
N LEU A 48 -12.73 6.95 -6.14
CA LEU A 48 -12.97 5.87 -7.09
C LEU A 48 -11.65 5.36 -7.65
N ALA A 49 -11.32 4.10 -7.37
CA ALA A 49 -10.12 3.46 -7.88
C ALA A 49 -10.23 1.94 -7.81
N LYS A 50 -9.75 1.28 -8.86
CA LYS A 50 -9.73 -0.19 -8.96
C LYS A 50 -8.76 -0.81 -7.96
N THR A 51 -8.96 -2.09 -7.67
CA THR A 51 -7.99 -2.94 -6.98
C THR A 51 -6.71 -3.13 -7.80
N HIS A 52 -5.59 -3.29 -7.12
CA HIS A 52 -4.31 -3.69 -7.70
C HIS A 52 -3.48 -4.40 -6.64
N GLU A 53 -2.54 -5.25 -7.04
CA GLU A 53 -1.67 -5.98 -6.13
C GLU A 53 -0.24 -5.99 -6.68
N VAL A 54 0.72 -5.64 -5.84
CA VAL A 54 2.15 -5.63 -6.17
C VAL A 54 2.89 -6.44 -5.12
N LYS A 55 3.58 -7.49 -5.57
CA LYS A 55 4.63 -8.14 -4.77
C LYS A 55 5.86 -7.26 -4.81
N VAL A 56 6.31 -6.78 -3.67
CA VAL A 56 7.48 -5.90 -3.59
C VAL A 56 8.71 -6.78 -3.81
N PRO A 57 9.45 -6.60 -4.92
CA PRO A 57 10.68 -7.33 -5.11
C PRO A 57 11.63 -6.94 -3.99
N LEU A 58 12.35 -7.92 -3.47
CA LEU A 58 13.43 -7.64 -2.56
C LEU A 58 14.42 -6.77 -3.32
N MET A 59 14.57 -5.53 -2.86
CA MET A 59 15.62 -4.67 -3.36
C MET A 59 16.93 -5.43 -3.18
N LYS A 60 17.61 -5.72 -4.28
CA LYS A 60 18.99 -6.14 -4.18
C LYS A 60 19.78 -5.03 -3.46
N PRO A 61 20.82 -5.41 -2.69
CA PRO A 61 21.82 -4.48 -2.19
C PRO A 61 22.22 -3.47 -3.27
N LEU A 62 22.56 -2.24 -2.87
CA LEU A 62 22.92 -1.17 -3.81
C LEU A 62 24.10 -1.56 -4.71
N GLU A 63 24.98 -2.43 -4.19
CA GLU A 63 26.15 -2.99 -4.88
C GLU A 63 25.79 -3.82 -6.13
N ASP A 64 24.57 -4.37 -6.18
CA ASP A 64 24.11 -5.29 -7.25
C ASP A 64 23.19 -4.60 -8.29
N ARG A 65 23.16 -3.27 -8.33
CA ARG A 65 22.39 -2.50 -9.31
C ARG A 65 23.34 -1.99 -10.39
N ASP A 66 23.13 -2.43 -11.63
CA ASP A 66 23.82 -1.87 -12.78
C ASP A 66 23.54 -0.36 -12.83
N GLY A 67 24.61 0.44 -12.77
CA GLY A 67 24.58 1.90 -12.70
C GLY A 67 24.03 2.57 -13.94
#